data_AF-A0A1Y1S7L0-F1
#
_entry.id   AF-A0A1Y1S7L0-F1
#
_cell.length_a   1.000
_cell.length_b   1.000
_cell.length_c   1.000
_cell.angle_alpha   90.00
_cell.angle_beta   90.00
_cell.angle_gamma   90.00
#
_symmetry.space_group_name_H-M   'P 1'
#
loop_
_entity.id
_entity.type
_entity.pdbx_description
1 polymer ?
#
loop_
_entity_poly.entity_id
_entity_poly.type
_entity_poly.pdbx_seq_one_letter_code
_entity_poly.pdbx_strand_id
1 'polypeptide(L)'
;MLKLFINIAEATMSLFRGLFFDVYASSLSCFVAYAYFHYPEVLVHGRGNVRFGKVSKRYFVLFYLIGLIAAYRTFLVLFLIRRVIESLLYMTKTQSYMNVFHLVHGCSFYYILGIYVTNNTTTATTAFYRNYLVLNVLQGIAHYKLYVSRDLRYKNSHYYCEIALYVLYFYRYRDWFTFNILVYVLLFVVSTIRHCK
;
A
#
# COMPACT_ATOMS: atom_id res chain seq x y z
N MET A 1 17.28 -40.15 5.09
CA MET A 1 15.97 -40.14 4.40
C MET A 1 15.04 -39.04 4.94
N LEU A 2 14.73 -39.00 6.25
CA LEU A 2 13.86 -37.97 6.85
C LEU A 2 14.29 -36.51 6.57
N LYS A 3 15.59 -36.20 6.72
CA LYS A 3 16.14 -34.86 6.42
C LYS A 3 15.93 -34.43 4.96
N LEU A 4 15.98 -35.38 4.02
CA LEU A 4 15.72 -35.11 2.60
C LEU A 4 14.24 -34.75 2.37
N PHE A 5 13.32 -35.49 2.99
CA PHE A 5 11.89 -35.18 2.91
C PHE A 5 11.54 -33.82 3.52
N ILE A 6 12.14 -33.48 4.66
CA ILE A 6 11.95 -32.16 5.28
C ILE A 6 12.44 -31.05 4.34
N ASN A 7 13.64 -31.18 3.78
CA ASN A 7 14.18 -30.18 2.85
C ASN A 7 13.31 -30.02 1.58
N ILE A 8 12.79 -31.13 1.03
CA ILE A 8 11.89 -31.08 -0.13
C ILE A 8 10.57 -30.39 0.24
N ALA A 9 9.99 -30.70 1.40
CA ALA A 9 8.76 -30.07 1.86
C ALA A 9 8.95 -28.56 2.08
N GLU A 10 10.05 -28.14 2.70
CA GLU A 10 10.39 -26.73 2.90
C GLU A 10 10.59 -25.98 1.57
N ALA A 11 11.33 -26.57 0.62
CA ALA A 11 11.52 -26.00 -0.71
C ALA A 11 10.19 -25.86 -1.46
N THR A 12 9.34 -26.89 -1.38
CA THR A 12 8.02 -26.89 -2.02
C THR A 12 7.11 -25.82 -1.41
N MET A 13 7.06 -25.69 -0.08
CA MET A 13 6.31 -24.64 0.59
C MET A 13 6.83 -23.23 0.25
N SER A 14 8.15 -23.07 0.15
CA SER A 14 8.77 -21.80 -0.25
C SER A 14 8.34 -21.41 -1.67
N LEU A 15 8.36 -22.36 -2.61
CA LEU A 15 7.91 -22.17 -3.99
C LEU A 15 6.44 -21.75 -4.06
N PHE A 16 5.55 -22.46 -3.35
CA PHE A 16 4.12 -22.12 -3.32
C PHE A 16 3.87 -20.74 -2.71
N ARG A 17 4.64 -20.32 -1.70
CA ARG A 17 4.54 -18.97 -1.13
C ARG A 17 4.97 -17.90 -2.14
N GLY A 18 6.08 -18.10 -2.85
CA GLY A 18 6.52 -17.20 -3.90
C GLY A 18 5.45 -17.03 -4.99
N LEU A 19 4.95 -18.16 -5.50
CA LEU A 19 3.90 -18.17 -6.52
C LEU A 19 2.62 -17.47 -6.04
N PHE A 20 2.21 -17.65 -4.79
CA PHE A 20 1.04 -16.96 -4.21
C PHE A 20 1.20 -15.43 -4.28
N PHE A 21 2.36 -14.91 -3.88
CA PHE A 21 2.61 -13.46 -3.94
C PHE A 21 2.59 -12.95 -5.37
N ASP A 22 3.26 -13.64 -6.29
CA ASP A 22 3.34 -13.25 -7.69
C ASP A 22 1.97 -13.26 -8.38
N VAL A 23 1.15 -14.30 -8.14
CA VAL A 23 -0.22 -14.38 -8.65
C VAL A 23 -1.08 -13.27 -8.07
N TYR A 24 -0.99 -13.00 -6.77
CA TYR A 24 -1.74 -11.90 -6.15
C TYR A 24 -1.37 -10.54 -6.75
N ALA A 25 -0.08 -10.23 -6.83
CA ALA A 25 0.38 -8.94 -7.32
C ALA A 25 0.09 -8.75 -8.82
N SER A 26 0.23 -9.79 -9.63
CA SER A 26 -0.12 -9.75 -11.06
C SER A 26 -1.63 -9.58 -11.26
N SER A 27 -2.46 -10.28 -10.48
CA SER A 27 -3.91 -10.12 -10.52
C SER A 27 -4.32 -8.69 -10.14
N LEU A 28 -3.65 -8.11 -9.14
CA LEU A 28 -3.90 -6.75 -8.71
C LEU A 28 -3.51 -5.71 -9.77
N SER A 29 -2.32 -5.81 -10.35
CA SER A 29 -1.86 -4.88 -11.39
C SER A 29 -2.72 -4.96 -12.65
N CYS A 30 -3.07 -6.17 -13.09
CA CYS A 30 -3.99 -6.41 -14.20
C CYS A 30 -5.39 -5.85 -13.92
N PHE A 31 -5.95 -6.11 -12.73
CA PHE A 31 -7.26 -5.58 -12.35
C PHE A 31 -7.26 -4.05 -12.34
N VAL A 32 -6.22 -3.41 -11.80
CA VAL A 32 -6.15 -1.94 -11.78
C VAL A 32 -5.93 -1.36 -13.17
N ALA A 33 -5.12 -2.00 -14.02
CA ALA A 33 -5.00 -1.59 -15.42
C ALA A 33 -6.37 -1.67 -16.13
N TYR A 34 -7.07 -2.79 -15.98
CA TYR A 34 -8.41 -2.97 -16.55
C TYR A 34 -9.40 -1.92 -16.02
N ALA A 35 -9.47 -1.74 -14.70
CA ALA A 35 -10.35 -0.75 -14.08
C ALA A 35 -9.99 0.68 -14.48
N TYR A 36 -8.71 1.00 -14.70
CA TYR A 36 -8.28 2.32 -15.16
C TYR A 36 -8.88 2.68 -16.53
N PHE A 37 -8.89 1.72 -17.46
CA PHE A 37 -9.41 1.96 -18.80
C PHE A 37 -10.94 1.87 -18.89
N HIS A 38 -11.58 1.01 -18.08
CA HIS A 38 -13.00 0.70 -18.24
C HIS A 38 -13.92 1.22 -17.12
N TYR A 39 -13.42 1.31 -15.87
CA TYR A 39 -14.22 1.64 -14.68
C TYR A 39 -13.43 2.48 -13.66
N PRO A 40 -12.93 3.68 -14.04
CA PRO A 40 -12.04 4.48 -13.19
C PRO A 40 -12.68 4.87 -11.85
N GLU A 41 -14.01 4.92 -11.75
CA GLU A 41 -14.75 5.14 -10.51
C GLU A 41 -14.54 4.07 -9.44
N VAL A 42 -14.08 2.87 -9.83
CA VAL A 42 -13.74 1.76 -8.91
C VAL A 42 -12.33 1.92 -8.35
N LEU A 43 -11.51 2.82 -8.90
CA LEU A 43 -10.17 3.13 -8.40
C LEU A 43 -10.16 4.42 -7.56
N VAL A 44 -11.06 5.35 -7.84
CA VAL A 44 -11.01 6.71 -7.29
C VAL A 44 -11.89 6.84 -6.05
N HIS A 45 -11.33 7.39 -4.97
CA HIS A 45 -12.07 7.64 -3.74
C HIS A 45 -12.85 8.97 -3.80
N GLY A 46 -14.16 8.92 -4.02
CA GLY A 46 -15.00 10.11 -4.26
C GLY A 46 -15.94 10.53 -3.11
N ARG A 47 -16.17 11.85 -3.00
CA ARG A 47 -17.25 12.46 -2.21
C ARG A 47 -18.55 12.44 -3.03
N GLY A 48 -19.33 11.36 -2.99
CA GLY A 48 -20.73 11.39 -3.47
C GLY A 48 -21.14 10.23 -4.38
N ASN A 49 -20.31 9.83 -5.34
CA ASN A 49 -20.68 8.88 -6.40
C ASN A 49 -20.31 7.41 -6.11
N VAL A 50 -20.18 7.02 -4.84
CA VAL A 50 -19.97 5.62 -4.48
C VAL A 50 -21.29 4.86 -4.69
N ARG A 51 -21.36 4.08 -5.77
CA ARG A 51 -22.56 3.33 -6.17
C ARG A 51 -22.92 2.17 -5.24
N PHE A 52 -21.95 1.59 -4.52
CA PHE A 52 -22.14 0.39 -3.71
C PHE A 52 -21.55 0.57 -2.32
N GLY A 53 -22.32 0.18 -1.28
CA GLY A 53 -21.85 0.05 0.11
C GLY A 53 -20.99 1.22 0.59
N LYS A 54 -21.61 2.38 0.87
CA LYS A 54 -20.88 3.57 1.34
C LYS A 54 -20.27 3.30 2.72
N VAL A 55 -18.96 3.12 2.74
CA VAL A 55 -18.17 3.02 3.96
C VAL A 55 -17.48 4.35 4.21
N SER A 56 -17.54 4.85 5.45
CA SER A 56 -16.85 6.08 5.83
C SER A 56 -15.33 5.90 5.74
N LYS A 57 -14.59 6.92 5.29
CA LYS A 57 -13.10 6.87 5.33
C LYS A 57 -12.51 6.73 6.73
N ARG A 58 -13.31 6.89 7.79
CA ARG A 58 -12.93 6.55 9.17
C ARG A 58 -12.37 5.14 9.30
N TYR A 59 -12.86 4.21 8.48
CA TYR A 59 -12.41 2.82 8.48
C TYR A 59 -11.08 2.60 7.76
N PHE A 60 -10.42 3.62 7.20
CA PHE A 60 -9.07 3.52 6.64
C PHE A 60 -8.06 3.06 7.69
N VAL A 61 -8.30 3.40 8.96
CA VAL A 61 -7.45 2.97 10.07
C VAL A 61 -7.31 1.43 10.12
N LEU A 62 -8.35 0.69 9.70
CA LEU A 62 -8.32 -0.77 9.68
C LEU A 62 -7.25 -1.34 8.74
N PHE A 63 -7.04 -0.70 7.59
CA PHE A 63 -6.03 -1.10 6.61
C PHE A 63 -4.65 -1.13 7.26
N TYR A 64 -4.34 -0.04 7.96
CA TYR A 64 -3.04 0.19 8.55
C TYR A 64 -2.85 -0.65 9.80
N LEU A 65 -3.90 -0.89 10.59
CA LEU A 65 -3.85 -1.79 11.75
C LEU A 65 -3.60 -3.24 11.34
N ILE A 66 -4.30 -3.74 10.33
CA ILE A 66 -4.08 -5.11 9.82
C ILE A 66 -2.66 -5.25 9.26
N GLY A 67 -2.21 -4.27 8.47
CA GLY A 67 -0.84 -4.23 7.99
C GLY A 67 0.18 -4.21 9.13
N LEU A 68 -0.10 -3.48 10.22
CA LEU A 68 0.80 -3.34 11.36
C LEU A 68 1.01 -4.70 12.04
N ILE A 69 -0.06 -5.47 12.21
CA ILE A 69 -0.01 -6.83 12.78
C ILE A 69 0.81 -7.73 11.87
N ALA A 70 0.58 -7.69 10.55
CA ALA A 70 1.30 -8.52 9.59
C ALA A 70 2.80 -8.16 9.47
N ALA A 71 3.13 -6.89 9.67
CA ALA A 71 4.46 -6.33 9.44
C ALA A 71 5.27 -6.09 10.73
N TYR A 72 4.78 -6.50 11.91
CA TYR A 72 5.24 -6.01 13.23
C TYR A 72 6.76 -6.11 13.52
N ARG A 73 7.49 -6.97 12.82
CA ARG A 73 8.96 -7.12 12.95
C ARG A 73 9.77 -6.38 11.88
N THR A 74 9.16 -5.46 11.15
CA THR A 74 9.74 -4.85 9.96
C THR A 74 9.76 -3.34 10.04
N PHE A 75 10.59 -2.71 9.22
CA PHE A 75 10.65 -1.26 9.13
C PHE A 75 9.37 -0.63 8.50
N LEU A 76 8.53 -1.44 7.84
CA LEU A 76 7.23 -1.01 7.31
C LEU A 76 6.32 -0.50 8.44
N VAL A 77 6.49 -1.00 9.67
CA VAL A 77 5.78 -0.57 10.88
C VAL A 77 5.81 0.94 11.07
N LEU A 78 6.94 1.61 10.81
CA LEU A 78 7.04 3.07 11.02
C LEU A 78 6.12 3.86 10.09
N PHE A 79 5.94 3.38 8.85
CA PHE A 79 4.98 3.97 7.92
C PHE A 79 3.55 3.71 8.39
N LEU A 80 3.26 2.48 8.80
CA LEU A 80 1.93 2.06 9.22
C LEU A 80 1.48 2.77 10.50
N ILE A 81 2.34 2.90 11.51
CA ILE A 81 2.05 3.68 12.74
C ILE A 81 1.72 5.12 12.37
N ARG A 82 2.55 5.76 11.55
CA ARG A 82 2.27 7.14 11.10
C ARG A 82 0.92 7.21 10.40
N ARG A 83 0.60 6.28 9.48
CA ARG A 83 -0.70 6.25 8.78
C ARG A 83 -1.88 6.01 9.72
N VAL A 84 -1.73 5.19 10.75
CA VAL A 84 -2.74 5.02 11.81
C VAL A 84 -2.96 6.34 12.53
N ILE A 85 -1.90 6.98 13.01
CA ILE A 85 -1.97 8.27 13.72
C ILE A 85 -2.62 9.35 12.83
N GLU A 86 -2.17 9.50 11.59
CA GLU A 86 -2.74 10.44 10.62
C GLU A 86 -4.24 10.16 10.39
N SER A 87 -4.61 8.90 10.21
CA SER A 87 -6.01 8.52 9.99
C SER A 87 -6.89 8.87 11.18
N LEU A 88 -6.41 8.67 12.42
CA LEU A 88 -7.11 9.06 13.64
C LEU A 88 -7.22 10.59 13.78
N LEU A 89 -6.12 11.32 13.54
CA LEU A 89 -6.07 12.78 13.66
C LEU A 89 -6.92 13.49 12.60
N TYR A 90 -6.99 12.95 11.38
CA TYR A 90 -7.70 13.58 10.26
C TYR A 90 -9.14 13.07 10.11
N MET A 91 -9.55 12.10 10.93
CA MET A 91 -10.85 11.44 10.87
C MET A 91 -12.05 12.41 10.90
N THR A 92 -11.91 13.52 11.64
CA THR A 92 -12.95 14.55 11.78
C THR A 92 -12.91 15.59 10.66
N LYS A 93 -11.78 15.71 9.95
CA LYS A 93 -11.53 16.73 8.92
C LYS A 93 -11.85 16.24 7.50
N THR A 94 -11.94 14.93 7.30
CA THR A 94 -12.23 14.34 5.99
C THR A 94 -13.66 13.80 5.90
N GLN A 95 -14.53 14.50 5.17
CA GLN A 95 -15.85 13.99 4.79
C GLN A 95 -15.76 13.32 3.42
N SER A 96 -15.31 12.06 3.35
CA SER A 96 -15.24 11.29 2.11
C SER A 96 -15.58 9.84 2.39
N TYR A 97 -16.11 9.16 1.37
CA TYR A 97 -16.58 7.78 1.44
C TYR A 97 -15.76 6.91 0.50
N MET A 98 -15.80 5.61 0.75
CA MET A 98 -15.29 4.56 -0.12
C MET A 98 -16.34 3.47 -0.28
N ASN A 99 -16.11 2.57 -1.22
CA ASN A 99 -16.90 1.34 -1.37
C ASN A 99 -16.37 0.26 -0.41
N VAL A 100 -17.22 -0.69 0.02
CA VAL A 100 -16.80 -1.93 0.71
C VAL A 100 -15.68 -2.67 -0.03
N PHE A 101 -15.70 -2.71 -1.37
CA PHE A 101 -14.62 -3.35 -2.13
C PHE A 101 -13.26 -2.67 -1.91
N HIS A 102 -13.23 -1.34 -1.80
CA HIS A 102 -12.01 -0.62 -1.45
C HIS A 102 -11.55 -0.95 -0.02
N LEU A 103 -12.49 -1.16 0.89
CA LEU A 103 -12.19 -1.56 2.27
C LEU A 103 -11.52 -2.94 2.28
N VAL A 104 -12.15 -3.93 1.67
CA VAL A 104 -11.62 -5.30 1.59
C VAL A 104 -10.27 -5.31 0.89
N HIS A 105 -10.15 -4.65 -0.27
CA HIS A 105 -8.90 -4.52 -1.00
C HIS A 105 -7.80 -3.87 -0.15
N GLY A 106 -8.08 -2.74 0.51
CA GLY A 106 -7.12 -2.07 1.39
C GLY A 106 -6.62 -2.98 2.51
N CYS A 107 -7.51 -3.71 3.18
CA CYS A 107 -7.14 -4.69 4.20
C CYS A 107 -6.26 -5.81 3.64
N SER A 108 -6.67 -6.43 2.52
CA SER A 108 -5.91 -7.51 1.88
C SER A 108 -4.54 -7.05 1.39
N PHE A 109 -4.46 -5.86 0.78
CA PHE A 109 -3.23 -5.29 0.27
C PHE A 109 -2.20 -5.07 1.39
N TYR A 110 -2.58 -4.37 2.47
CA TYR A 110 -1.64 -4.11 3.55
C TYR A 110 -1.29 -5.36 4.37
N TYR A 111 -2.21 -6.33 4.48
CA TYR A 111 -1.91 -7.63 5.06
C TYR A 111 -0.83 -8.36 4.24
N ILE A 112 -1.06 -8.55 2.93
CA ILE A 112 -0.16 -9.30 2.05
C ILE A 112 1.18 -8.59 1.92
N LEU A 113 1.19 -7.26 1.77
CA LEU A 113 2.43 -6.48 1.78
C LEU A 113 3.20 -6.65 3.11
N GLY A 114 2.50 -6.64 4.24
CA GLY A 114 3.11 -6.86 5.56
C GLY A 114 3.74 -8.24 5.68
N ILE A 115 3.02 -9.31 5.31
CA ILE A 115 3.56 -10.67 5.33
C ILE A 115 4.75 -10.80 4.37
N TYR A 116 4.63 -10.26 3.16
CA TYR A 116 5.72 -10.29 2.17
C TYR A 116 6.97 -9.60 2.72
N VAL A 117 6.85 -8.39 3.26
CA VAL A 117 8.00 -7.68 3.83
C VAL A 117 8.58 -8.45 5.01
N THR A 118 7.74 -8.99 5.91
CA THR A 118 8.20 -9.81 7.05
C THR A 118 9.00 -11.03 6.58
N ASN A 119 8.51 -11.75 5.58
CA ASN A 119 9.19 -12.94 5.03
C ASN A 119 10.51 -12.59 4.32
N ASN A 120 10.63 -11.38 3.79
CA ASN A 120 11.79 -10.92 3.03
C ASN A 120 12.68 -9.94 3.82
N THR A 121 12.46 -9.78 5.13
CA THR A 121 13.27 -8.90 5.98
C THR A 121 14.64 -9.54 6.22
N THR A 122 15.51 -9.46 5.22
CA THR A 122 16.96 -9.66 5.36
C THR A 122 17.62 -8.32 5.65
N THR A 123 18.79 -8.33 6.30
CA THR A 123 19.57 -7.15 6.72
C THR A 123 19.61 -6.07 5.63
N ALA A 124 18.71 -5.09 5.69
CA ALA A 124 18.71 -3.99 4.74
C ALA A 124 19.86 -3.04 5.06
N THR A 125 20.34 -2.32 4.04
CA THR A 125 21.44 -1.38 4.20
C THR A 125 21.00 -0.16 4.99
N THR A 126 21.93 0.47 5.71
CA THR A 126 21.69 1.75 6.41
C THR A 126 21.13 2.82 5.46
N ALA A 127 21.56 2.81 4.19
CA ALA A 127 21.06 3.73 3.16
C ALA A 127 19.56 3.53 2.88
N PHE A 128 19.09 2.28 2.80
CA PHE A 128 17.66 1.97 2.62
C PHE A 128 16.83 2.54 3.78
N TYR A 129 17.22 2.26 5.02
CA TYR A 129 16.49 2.74 6.20
C TYR A 129 16.45 4.26 6.29
N ARG A 130 17.57 4.93 6.00
CA ARG A 130 17.64 6.40 5.99
C ARG A 130 16.71 6.99 4.94
N ASN A 131 16.78 6.51 3.70
CA ASN A 131 15.94 7.02 2.61
C ASN A 131 14.45 6.76 2.90
N TYR A 132 14.13 5.59 3.45
CA TYR A 132 12.78 5.25 3.87
C TYR A 132 12.24 6.21 4.94
N LEU A 133 13.03 6.48 5.98
CA LEU A 133 12.65 7.40 7.05
C LEU A 133 12.38 8.82 6.51
N VAL A 134 13.29 9.32 5.67
CA VAL A 134 13.15 10.65 5.03
C VAL A 134 11.86 10.72 4.22
N LEU A 135 11.60 9.73 3.36
CA LEU A 135 10.39 9.70 2.54
C LEU A 135 9.12 9.58 3.40
N ASN A 136 9.14 8.79 4.47
CA ASN A 136 8.00 8.65 5.38
C ASN A 136 7.68 9.97 6.11
N VAL A 137 8.71 10.70 6.54
CA VAL A 137 8.55 12.04 7.15
C VAL A 137 8.03 13.05 6.13
N LEU A 138 8.62 13.12 4.92
CA LEU A 138 8.20 14.02 3.86
C LEU A 138 6.73 13.77 3.46
N GLN A 139 6.33 12.51 3.34
CA GLN A 139 4.94 12.18 3.06
C GLN A 139 4.01 12.62 4.19
N GLY A 140 4.43 12.48 5.46
CA GLY A 140 3.66 12.96 6.60
C GLY A 140 3.51 14.49 6.62
N ILE A 141 4.56 15.22 6.27
CA ILE A 141 4.50 16.69 6.09
C ILE A 141 3.52 17.05 4.98
N ALA A 142 3.56 16.35 3.84
CA ALA A 142 2.63 16.58 2.74
C ALA A 142 1.17 16.32 3.16
N HIS A 143 0.90 15.24 3.91
CA HIS A 143 -0.43 14.98 4.45
C HIS A 143 -0.88 16.04 5.44
N TYR A 144 -0.01 16.48 6.35
CA TYR A 144 -0.33 17.56 7.28
C TYR A 144 -0.70 18.84 6.53
N LYS A 145 0.12 19.26 5.55
CA LYS A 145 -0.15 20.46 4.76
C LYS A 145 -1.47 20.36 3.99
N LEU A 146 -1.77 19.19 3.44
CA LEU A 146 -3.01 18.96 2.69
C LEU A 146 -4.26 18.90 3.59
N TYR A 147 -4.25 18.08 4.65
CA TYR A 147 -5.45 17.80 5.45
C TYR A 147 -5.66 18.76 6.60
N VAL A 148 -4.58 19.31 7.19
CA VAL A 148 -4.66 20.24 8.32
C VAL A 148 -4.57 21.68 7.84
N SER A 149 -3.48 22.03 7.13
CA SER A 149 -3.29 23.41 6.65
C SER A 149 -4.13 23.76 5.42
N ARG A 150 -4.72 22.76 4.74
CA ARG A 150 -5.50 22.92 3.50
C ARG A 150 -4.73 23.64 2.38
N ASP A 151 -3.41 23.48 2.34
CA ASP A 151 -2.56 24.07 1.30
C ASP A 151 -2.64 23.23 0.02
N LEU A 152 -3.39 23.74 -0.96
CA LEU A 152 -3.63 23.05 -2.23
C LEU A 152 -2.37 22.88 -3.08
N ARG A 153 -1.29 23.64 -2.82
CA ARG A 153 0.01 23.42 -3.49
C ARG A 153 0.57 22.03 -3.20
N TYR A 154 0.14 21.41 -2.09
CA TYR A 154 0.53 20.06 -1.69
C TYR A 154 -0.49 18.99 -2.08
N LYS A 155 -1.51 19.31 -2.90
CA LYS A 155 -2.59 18.38 -3.31
C LYS A 155 -2.04 17.03 -3.78
N ASN A 156 -0.96 17.04 -4.56
CA ASN A 156 -0.37 15.84 -5.15
C ASN A 156 0.96 15.40 -4.51
N SER A 157 1.57 16.21 -3.63
CA SER A 157 2.92 15.95 -3.13
C SER A 157 3.05 14.65 -2.34
N HIS A 158 1.99 14.25 -1.65
CA HIS A 158 1.97 12.99 -0.91
C HIS A 158 2.01 11.75 -1.82
N TYR A 159 1.46 11.83 -3.04
CA TYR A 159 1.53 10.76 -4.03
C TYR A 159 2.94 10.59 -4.61
N TYR A 160 3.67 11.68 -4.81
CA TYR A 160 5.08 11.58 -5.24
C TYR A 160 5.94 10.88 -4.20
N CYS A 161 5.71 11.18 -2.91
CA CYS A 161 6.40 10.48 -1.83
C CYS A 161 6.00 8.99 -1.77
N GLU A 162 4.73 8.68 -2.02
CA GLU A 162 4.25 7.30 -2.08
C GLU A 162 4.94 6.52 -3.21
N ILE A 163 4.97 7.05 -4.42
CA ILE A 163 5.69 6.44 -5.56
C ILE A 163 7.16 6.23 -5.19
N ALA A 164 7.83 7.24 -4.62
CA ALA A 164 9.23 7.13 -4.22
C ALA A 164 9.49 6.02 -3.19
N LEU A 165 8.56 5.80 -2.24
CA LEU A 165 8.64 4.68 -1.29
C LEU A 165 8.57 3.33 -2.01
N TYR A 166 7.65 3.17 -2.96
CA TYR A 166 7.53 1.91 -3.71
C TYR A 166 8.68 1.69 -4.70
N VAL A 167 9.25 2.75 -5.28
CA VAL A 167 10.50 2.68 -6.05
C VAL A 167 11.64 2.20 -5.16
N LEU A 168 11.74 2.71 -3.92
CA LEU A 168 12.74 2.27 -2.95
C LEU A 168 12.58 0.78 -2.59
N TYR A 169 11.33 0.31 -2.42
CA TYR A 169 11.05 -1.10 -2.19
C TYR A 169 11.43 -1.97 -3.39
N PHE A 170 11.06 -1.56 -4.60
CA PHE A 170 11.43 -2.27 -5.82
C PHE A 170 12.95 -2.33 -5.99
N TYR A 171 13.66 -1.23 -5.75
CA TYR A 171 15.12 -1.21 -5.80
C TYR A 171 15.77 -2.16 -4.78
N ARG A 172 15.14 -2.36 -3.61
CA ARG A 172 15.63 -3.22 -2.53
C ARG A 172 15.43 -4.71 -2.79
N TYR A 173 14.24 -5.10 -3.26
CA TYR A 173 13.85 -6.50 -3.40
C TYR A 173 14.05 -7.03 -4.83
N ARG A 174 13.82 -6.18 -5.84
CA ARG A 174 14.07 -6.46 -7.27
C ARG A 174 13.41 -7.75 -7.76
N ASP A 175 12.18 -7.99 -7.31
CA ASP A 175 11.42 -9.17 -7.67
C ASP A 175 10.10 -8.83 -8.35
N TRP A 176 9.43 -9.87 -8.84
CA TRP A 176 8.21 -9.75 -9.61
C TRP A 176 7.06 -9.15 -8.80
N PHE A 177 6.93 -9.57 -7.54
CA PHE A 177 5.97 -8.99 -6.61
C PHE A 177 6.13 -7.47 -6.49
N THR A 178 7.33 -6.99 -6.14
CA THR A 178 7.55 -5.55 -5.91
C THR A 178 7.45 -4.72 -7.18
N PHE A 179 7.82 -5.28 -8.33
CA PHE A 179 7.57 -4.66 -9.64
C PHE A 179 6.07 -4.43 -9.87
N ASN A 180 5.23 -5.45 -9.68
CA ASN A 180 3.79 -5.36 -9.91
C ASN A 180 3.11 -4.40 -8.93
N ILE A 181 3.57 -4.38 -7.67
CA ILE A 181 3.08 -3.40 -6.68
C ILE A 181 3.45 -1.97 -7.11
N LEU A 182 4.65 -1.73 -7.64
CA LEU A 182 5.03 -0.43 -8.16
C LEU A 182 4.16 -0.02 -9.36
N VAL A 183 3.89 -0.93 -10.31
CA VAL A 183 2.99 -0.68 -11.45
C VAL A 183 1.58 -0.32 -10.96
N TYR A 184 1.05 -1.10 -10.01
CA TYR A 184 -0.24 -0.83 -9.37
C TYR A 184 -0.30 0.58 -8.76
N VAL A 185 0.72 0.99 -8.00
CA VAL A 185 0.78 2.31 -7.36
C VAL A 185 0.85 3.43 -8.41
N LEU A 186 1.66 3.26 -9.44
CA LEU A 186 1.76 4.24 -10.53
C LEU A 186 0.41 4.45 -11.23
N LEU A 187 -0.26 3.36 -11.60
CA LEU A 187 -1.59 3.41 -12.23
C LEU A 187 -2.63 4.06 -11.32
N PHE A 188 -2.64 3.69 -10.04
CA PHE A 188 -3.54 4.27 -9.04
C PHE A 188 -3.33 5.79 -8.88
N VAL A 189 -2.09 6.24 -8.77
CA VAL A 189 -1.76 7.67 -8.64
C VAL A 189 -2.16 8.44 -9.91
N VAL A 190 -1.81 7.93 -11.09
CA VAL A 190 -2.17 8.56 -12.37
C VAL A 190 -3.69 8.65 -12.52
N SER A 191 -4.42 7.59 -12.18
CA SER A 191 -5.88 7.57 -12.16
C SER A 191 -6.44 8.64 -11.23
N THR A 192 -5.93 8.68 -9.99
CA THR A 192 -6.42 9.61 -8.99
C THR A 192 -6.19 11.06 -9.40
N ILE A 193 -5.01 11.41 -9.90
CA ILE A 193 -4.69 12.77 -10.36
C ILE A 193 -5.58 13.17 -11.56
N ARG A 194 -5.83 12.27 -12.50
CA ARG A 194 -6.62 12.55 -13.71
C ARG A 194 -8.11 12.74 -13.41
N HIS A 195 -8.65 11.96 -12.48
CA HIS A 195 -10.10 11.86 -12.25
C HIS A 195 -10.60 12.58 -11.00
N CYS A 196 -9.75 12.92 -10.01
CA CYS A 196 -10.10 13.82 -8.90
C CYS A 196 -9.84 15.29 -9.29
N LYS A 197 -10.69 15.84 -10.16
CA LYS A 197 -10.77 17.29 -10.39
C LYS A 197 -11.57 17.94 -9.27
#